data_AF-A0A378CDQ5-F1
#
_entry.id   AF-A0A378CDQ5-F1
#
_cell.length_a   1.000
_cell.length_b   1.000
_cell.length_c   1.000
_cell.angle_alpha   90.00
_cell.angle_beta   90.00
_cell.angle_gamma   90.00
#
_symmetry.space_group_name_H-M   'P 1'
#
loop_
_entity.id
_entity.type
_entity.pdbx_description
1 polymer ?
#
loop_
_entity_poly.entity_id
_entity_poly.type
_entity_poly.pdbx_seq_one_letter_code
_entity_poly.pdbx_strand_id
1 'polypeptide(L)'
;MNKNRGLTPLAVVLMLSGSLALTGCDDKPAQQGAQHMPEVGIVTLKSAPLQITTELPGRTSAYRIAEVRPQVSGIILKRNFVEGSDIQAGVSLYQIDPATYQASYDSAKGDLAKAQAAANMDQLTVKRYQKLLGTKIY
;
A
#
# COMPACT_ATOMS: atom_id res chain seq x y z
N MET A 1 98.78 -44.80 64.61
CA MET A 1 98.75 -45.69 65.80
C MET A 1 97.39 -46.38 65.88
N ASN A 2 97.39 -47.65 66.25
CA ASN A 2 96.54 -48.73 65.73
C ASN A 2 95.51 -49.23 66.77
N LYS A 3 94.26 -49.55 66.37
CA LYS A 3 93.57 -50.83 66.71
C LYS A 3 92.14 -50.97 66.13
N ASN A 4 91.90 -52.16 65.56
CA ASN A 4 90.72 -52.74 64.93
C ASN A 4 89.47 -52.94 65.83
N ARG A 5 88.31 -53.21 65.19
CA ARG A 5 87.21 -54.20 65.47
C ARG A 5 85.84 -53.65 64.98
N GLY A 6 84.91 -54.34 64.33
CA GLY A 6 84.65 -55.75 64.01
C GLY A 6 83.44 -55.85 63.05
N LEU A 7 83.14 -57.08 62.61
CA LEU A 7 82.58 -57.48 61.32
C LEU A 7 81.04 -57.76 61.32
N THR A 8 80.31 -57.22 60.32
CA THR A 8 79.11 -57.76 59.59
C THR A 8 77.81 -58.09 60.36
N PRO A 9 76.58 -58.04 59.76
CA PRO A 9 76.25 -58.27 58.33
C PRO A 9 75.04 -57.47 57.77
N LEU A 10 75.24 -56.59 56.78
CA LEU A 10 74.16 -55.95 56.00
C LEU A 10 73.84 -56.73 54.71
N ALA A 11 73.86 -58.08 54.77
CA ALA A 11 73.43 -58.96 53.68
C ALA A 11 71.89 -59.07 53.58
N VAL A 12 71.16 -58.40 54.49
CA VAL A 12 69.69 -58.45 54.61
C VAL A 12 68.99 -57.37 53.75
N VAL A 13 69.72 -56.34 53.29
CA VAL A 13 69.11 -55.18 52.61
C VAL A 13 68.79 -55.43 51.13
N LEU A 14 69.39 -56.44 50.49
CA LEU A 14 69.26 -56.63 49.03
C LEU A 14 68.08 -57.52 48.60
N MET A 15 67.37 -58.17 49.53
CA MET A 15 66.19 -59.01 49.22
C MET A 15 64.84 -58.35 49.52
N LEU A 16 64.81 -57.12 50.05
CA LEU A 16 63.57 -56.43 50.45
C LEU A 16 63.01 -55.47 49.39
N SER A 17 63.68 -55.30 48.24
CA SER A 17 63.28 -54.34 47.20
C SER A 17 62.42 -54.92 46.06
N GLY A 18 62.13 -56.23 46.08
CA GLY A 18 61.38 -56.91 45.00
C GLY A 18 59.86 -57.04 45.22
N SER A 19 59.34 -56.74 46.42
CA SER A 19 57.98 -57.08 46.83
C SER A 19 56.96 -55.94 46.72
N LEU A 20 57.34 -54.76 46.23
CA LEU A 20 56.46 -53.58 46.17
C LEU A 20 55.74 -53.36 44.82
N ALA A 21 55.92 -54.23 43.83
CA ALA A 21 55.37 -54.01 42.48
C ALA A 21 54.06 -54.78 42.16
N LEU A 22 53.49 -55.60 43.06
CA LEU A 22 52.27 -56.37 42.77
C LEU A 22 51.28 -56.45 43.96
N THR A 23 50.56 -55.36 44.24
CA THR A 23 49.28 -55.35 44.98
C THR A 23 48.44 -54.18 44.44
N GLY A 24 47.20 -54.26 43.97
CA GLY A 24 46.20 -55.31 43.82
C GLY A 24 44.96 -54.66 43.20
N CYS A 25 44.25 -55.39 42.32
CA CYS A 25 42.96 -54.98 41.76
C CYS A 25 41.90 -54.88 42.86
N ASP A 26 41.09 -53.81 42.84
CA ASP A 26 39.90 -53.66 43.69
C ASP A 26 38.67 -54.10 42.88
N ASP A 27 38.18 -55.31 43.12
CA ASP A 27 36.86 -55.76 42.65
C ASP A 27 35.78 -55.12 43.52
N LYS A 28 35.38 -53.90 43.17
CA LYS A 28 34.14 -53.30 43.70
C LYS A 28 32.97 -53.63 42.77
N PRO A 29 31.84 -54.14 43.31
CA PRO A 29 30.66 -54.42 42.50
C PRO A 29 30.17 -53.09 41.90
N ALA A 30 29.99 -53.08 40.58
CA ALA A 30 29.34 -51.98 39.90
C ALA A 30 27.91 -51.87 40.44
N GLN A 31 27.66 -50.85 41.27
CA GLN A 31 26.30 -50.41 41.53
C GLN A 31 25.77 -49.89 40.18
N GLN A 32 24.91 -50.65 39.51
CA GLN A 32 24.00 -50.08 38.52
C GLN A 32 23.12 -49.05 39.25
N GLY A 33 23.62 -47.82 39.37
CA GLY A 33 22.81 -46.68 39.73
C GLY A 33 21.71 -46.59 38.69
N ALA A 34 20.46 -46.63 39.15
CA ALA A 34 19.30 -46.41 38.30
C ALA A 34 19.58 -45.20 37.41
N GLN A 35 19.49 -45.37 36.08
CA GLN A 35 19.56 -44.24 35.16
C GLN A 35 18.44 -43.29 35.56
N HIS A 36 18.79 -42.20 36.26
CA HIS A 36 17.90 -41.08 36.46
C HIS A 36 17.64 -40.53 35.06
N MET A 37 16.48 -40.89 34.50
CA MET A 37 16.06 -40.37 33.22
C MET A 37 15.97 -38.85 33.38
N PRO A 38 16.70 -38.08 32.57
CA PRO A 38 16.72 -36.64 32.72
C PRO A 38 15.30 -36.12 32.54
N GLU A 39 14.83 -35.32 33.50
CA GLU A 39 13.52 -34.71 33.42
C GLU A 39 13.50 -33.71 32.26
N VAL A 40 12.56 -33.90 31.34
CA VAL A 40 12.40 -33.04 30.17
C VAL A 40 11.07 -32.31 30.24
N GLY A 41 11.11 -30.99 30.02
CA GLY A 41 9.89 -30.20 29.87
C GLY A 41 9.23 -30.49 28.53
N ILE A 42 7.95 -30.89 28.55
CA ILE A 42 7.14 -31.01 27.35
C ILE A 42 6.12 -29.88 27.27
N VAL A 43 5.88 -29.39 26.05
CA VAL A 43 4.80 -28.45 25.76
C VAL A 43 3.90 -29.08 24.71
N THR A 44 2.62 -29.26 25.04
CA THR A 44 1.63 -29.78 24.10
C THR A 44 1.01 -28.62 23.33
N LEU A 45 1.32 -28.52 22.04
CA LEU A 45 0.75 -27.49 21.16
C LEU A 45 -0.71 -27.82 20.84
N LYS A 46 -1.58 -26.81 20.91
CA LYS A 46 -2.96 -26.89 20.43
C LYS A 46 -3.10 -25.98 19.22
N SER A 47 -3.67 -26.51 18.14
CA SER A 47 -4.01 -25.69 16.99
C SER A 47 -5.15 -24.75 17.36
N ALA A 48 -4.94 -23.46 17.16
CA ALA A 48 -5.95 -22.43 17.28
C ALA A 48 -5.85 -21.51 16.06
N PRO A 49 -6.96 -20.96 15.56
CA PRO A 49 -6.92 -19.98 14.49
C PRO A 49 -6.17 -18.74 14.97
N LEU A 50 -5.11 -18.37 14.24
CA LEU A 50 -4.33 -17.16 14.49
C LEU A 50 -4.57 -16.19 13.33
N GLN A 51 -5.13 -15.02 13.64
CA GLN A 51 -5.26 -13.95 12.66
C GLN A 51 -3.90 -13.27 12.47
N ILE A 52 -3.31 -13.43 11.29
CA ILE A 52 -2.09 -12.71 10.90
C ILE A 52 -2.55 -11.46 10.15
N THR A 53 -2.39 -10.29 10.78
CA THR A 53 -2.57 -9.00 10.12
C THR A 53 -1.22 -8.42 9.76
N THR A 54 -1.16 -7.68 8.65
CA THR A 54 0.04 -6.96 8.21
C THR A 54 -0.36 -5.52 8.00
N GLU A 55 0.24 -4.62 8.76
CA GLU A 55 0.02 -3.19 8.61
C GLU A 55 1.00 -2.65 7.58
N LEU A 56 0.46 -2.03 6.53
CA LEU A 56 1.21 -1.41 5.46
C LEU A 56 0.79 0.06 5.34
N PRO A 57 1.73 0.98 5.09
CA PRO A 57 1.37 2.38 4.89
C PRO A 57 0.54 2.53 3.61
N GLY A 58 -0.64 3.13 3.75
CA GLY A 58 -1.50 3.50 2.64
C GLY A 58 -1.72 5.01 2.59
N ARG A 59 -1.99 5.54 1.40
CA ARG A 59 -2.48 6.92 1.23
C ARG A 59 -3.86 6.85 0.59
N THR A 60 -4.80 7.61 1.14
CA THR A 60 -6.12 7.79 0.55
C THR A 60 -6.04 8.87 -0.54
N SER A 61 -6.91 8.75 -1.54
CA SER A 61 -7.09 9.76 -2.57
C SER A 61 -8.58 10.05 -2.73
N ALA A 62 -8.91 11.22 -3.26
CA ALA A 62 -10.30 11.57 -3.52
C ALA A 62 -10.90 10.59 -4.55
N TYR A 63 -12.13 10.14 -4.31
CA TYR A 63 -12.84 9.25 -5.23
C TYR A 63 -12.97 9.85 -6.64
N ARG A 64 -13.10 11.18 -6.73
CA ARG A 64 -13.03 11.96 -7.97
C ARG A 64 -12.28 13.25 -7.71
N ILE A 65 -11.37 13.59 -8.62
CA ILE A 65 -10.68 14.87 -8.65
C ILE A 65 -11.18 15.61 -9.88
N ALA A 66 -11.80 16.76 -9.67
CA ALA A 66 -12.25 17.63 -10.74
C ALA A 66 -11.41 18.90 -10.73
N GLU A 67 -10.43 18.97 -11.61
CA GLU A 67 -9.68 20.20 -11.85
C GLU A 67 -10.52 21.13 -12.73
N VAL A 68 -11.02 22.22 -12.13
CA VAL A 68 -11.84 23.20 -12.85
C VAL A 68 -10.93 24.04 -13.72
N ARG A 69 -10.95 23.76 -15.03
CA ARG A 69 -10.24 24.56 -16.05
C ARG A 69 -11.23 25.38 -16.87
N PRO A 70 -10.96 26.68 -17.11
CA PRO A 70 -11.82 27.50 -17.95
C PRO A 70 -11.85 26.94 -19.37
N GLN A 71 -13.07 26.77 -19.93
CA GLN A 71 -13.27 26.31 -21.31
C GLN A 71 -13.14 27.45 -22.32
N VAL A 72 -13.27 28.68 -21.85
CA VAL A 72 -13.23 29.91 -22.64
C VAL A 72 -12.22 30.86 -21.99
N SER A 73 -11.53 31.64 -22.81
CA SER A 73 -10.54 32.61 -22.35
C SER A 73 -11.21 33.91 -21.91
N GLY A 74 -10.61 34.63 -20.97
CA GLY A 74 -11.10 35.95 -20.57
C GLY A 74 -10.70 36.33 -19.17
N ILE A 75 -11.07 37.54 -18.77
CA ILE A 75 -10.81 38.07 -17.43
C ILE A 75 -11.86 37.55 -16.47
N ILE A 76 -11.44 37.09 -15.29
CA ILE A 76 -12.36 36.71 -14.21
C ILE A 76 -12.92 37.98 -13.57
N LEU A 77 -14.22 38.21 -13.69
CA LEU A 77 -14.92 39.33 -13.06
C LEU A 77 -15.31 39.06 -11.61
N LYS A 78 -15.76 37.83 -11.34
CA LYS A 78 -16.28 37.47 -10.01
C LYS A 78 -16.08 35.99 -9.70
N ARG A 79 -15.80 35.71 -8.42
CA ARG A 79 -15.92 34.38 -7.81
C ARG A 79 -17.30 34.24 -7.16
N ASN A 80 -18.03 33.19 -7.49
CA ASN A 80 -19.43 32.99 -7.11
C ASN A 80 -19.61 31.92 -6.01
N PHE A 81 -18.54 31.54 -5.32
CA PHE A 81 -18.58 30.58 -4.22
C PHE A 81 -17.63 30.97 -3.09
N VAL A 82 -17.83 30.35 -1.93
CA VAL A 82 -16.94 30.48 -0.76
C VAL A 82 -15.92 29.35 -0.80
N GLU A 83 -14.65 29.67 -0.60
CA GLU A 83 -13.59 28.66 -0.60
C GLU A 83 -13.81 27.64 0.53
N GLY A 84 -13.64 26.35 0.22
CA GLY A 84 -13.83 25.26 1.17
C GLY A 84 -15.28 24.84 1.41
N SER A 85 -16.28 25.48 0.78
CA SER A 85 -17.67 25.05 0.88
C SER A 85 -18.01 23.93 -0.12
N ASP A 86 -19.03 23.14 0.20
CA ASP A 86 -19.60 22.16 -0.73
C ASP A 86 -20.35 22.84 -1.88
N ILE A 87 -20.16 22.32 -3.10
CA ILE A 87 -20.76 22.86 -4.32
C ILE A 87 -21.57 21.78 -5.03
N GLN A 88 -22.75 22.14 -5.51
CA GLN A 88 -23.59 21.27 -6.33
C GLN A 88 -23.19 21.37 -7.81
N ALA A 89 -23.44 20.30 -8.58
CA ALA A 89 -23.19 20.31 -10.01
C ALA A 89 -24.03 21.39 -10.72
N GLY A 90 -23.43 22.07 -11.70
CA GLY A 90 -24.08 23.15 -12.47
C GLY A 90 -24.03 24.54 -11.82
N VAL A 91 -23.50 24.67 -10.59
CA VAL A 91 -23.32 25.97 -9.96
C VAL A 91 -22.22 26.78 -10.67
N SER A 92 -22.47 28.07 -10.89
CA SER A 92 -21.46 29.00 -11.40
C SER A 92 -20.35 29.18 -10.38
N LEU A 93 -19.12 28.81 -10.74
CA LEU A 93 -17.94 29.00 -9.89
C LEU A 93 -17.30 30.37 -10.13
N TYR A 94 -17.14 30.74 -11.39
CA TYR A 94 -16.50 31.98 -11.81
C TYR A 94 -17.30 32.64 -12.93
N GLN A 95 -17.42 33.96 -12.86
CA GLN A 95 -17.92 34.77 -13.96
C GLN A 95 -16.73 35.30 -14.77
N ILE A 96 -16.61 34.86 -16.01
CA ILE A 96 -15.68 35.43 -16.99
C ILE A 96 -16.37 36.62 -17.66
N ASP A 97 -15.59 37.63 -18.06
CA ASP A 97 -16.08 38.77 -18.82
C ASP A 97 -16.80 38.30 -20.10
N PRO A 98 -18.12 38.52 -20.20
CA PRO A 98 -18.89 38.00 -21.30
C PRO A 98 -18.81 38.89 -22.55
N ALA A 99 -18.22 40.09 -22.52
CA ALA A 99 -18.42 41.10 -23.58
C ALA A 99 -18.21 40.56 -25.01
N THR A 100 -17.10 39.86 -25.25
CA THR A 100 -16.78 39.29 -26.57
C THR A 100 -17.69 38.10 -26.94
N TYR A 101 -18.03 37.26 -25.97
CA TYR A 101 -18.92 36.12 -26.15
C TYR A 101 -20.38 36.54 -26.35
N GLN A 102 -20.83 37.57 -25.64
CA GLN A 102 -22.15 38.16 -25.74
C GLN A 102 -22.32 38.83 -27.10
N ALA A 103 -21.33 39.60 -27.55
CA ALA A 103 -21.34 40.18 -28.89
C ALA A 103 -21.44 39.10 -30.00
N SER A 104 -20.68 38.01 -29.86
CA SER A 104 -20.72 36.89 -30.80
C SER A 104 -22.08 36.18 -30.78
N TYR A 105 -22.65 35.98 -29.59
CA TYR A 105 -23.98 35.40 -29.41
C TYR A 105 -25.08 36.26 -30.04
N ASP A 106 -25.04 37.57 -29.83
CA ASP A 106 -26.03 38.51 -30.37
C ASP A 106 -25.93 38.60 -31.90
N SER A 107 -24.71 38.54 -32.46
CA SER A 107 -24.51 38.42 -33.92
C SER A 107 -25.15 37.15 -34.46
N ALA A 108 -24.87 35.99 -33.85
CA ALA A 108 -25.42 34.71 -34.28
C ALA A 108 -26.96 34.69 -34.18
N LYS A 109 -27.52 35.34 -33.15
CA LYS A 109 -28.97 35.51 -33.00
C LYS A 109 -29.57 36.40 -34.08
N GLY A 110 -28.88 37.47 -34.47
CA GLY A 110 -29.27 38.32 -35.60
C GLY A 110 -29.27 37.56 -36.92
N ASP A 111 -28.24 36.77 -37.17
CA ASP A 111 -28.14 35.92 -38.36
C ASP A 111 -29.25 34.86 -38.41
N LEU A 112 -29.57 34.24 -37.27
CA LEU A 112 -30.70 33.33 -37.13
C LEU A 112 -32.03 34.02 -37.48
N ALA A 113 -32.27 35.22 -36.96
CA ALA A 113 -33.48 35.98 -37.24
C ALA A 113 -33.61 36.33 -38.72
N LYS A 114 -32.50 36.76 -39.35
CA LYS A 114 -32.43 37.03 -40.80
C LYS A 114 -32.76 35.78 -41.61
N ALA A 115 -32.14 34.64 -41.28
CA ALA A 115 -32.39 33.38 -41.97
C ALA A 115 -33.84 32.93 -41.81
N GLN A 116 -34.42 33.05 -40.62
CA GLN A 116 -35.82 32.71 -40.35
C GLN A 116 -36.79 33.61 -41.15
N ALA A 117 -36.47 34.90 -41.28
CA ALA A 117 -37.27 35.82 -42.08
C ALA A 117 -37.23 35.50 -43.57
N ALA A 118 -36.05 35.17 -44.10
CA ALA A 118 -35.90 34.73 -45.49
C ALA A 118 -36.69 33.44 -45.75
N ALA A 119 -36.53 32.42 -44.90
CA ALA A 119 -37.27 31.18 -45.01
C ALA A 119 -38.79 31.38 -44.97
N ASN A 120 -39.28 32.30 -44.13
CA ASN A 120 -40.70 32.64 -44.08
C ASN A 120 -41.18 33.31 -45.39
N MET A 121 -40.40 34.24 -45.95
CA MET A 121 -40.71 34.87 -47.25
C MET A 121 -40.76 33.84 -48.39
N ASP A 122 -39.81 32.91 -48.42
CA ASP A 122 -39.77 31.85 -49.41
C ASP A 122 -40.98 30.91 -49.27
N GLN A 123 -41.33 30.53 -48.04
CA GLN A 123 -42.53 29.73 -47.77
C GLN A 123 -43.82 30.42 -48.20
N LEU A 124 -43.97 31.71 -47.91
CA LEU A 124 -45.13 32.50 -48.35
C LEU A 124 -45.18 32.62 -49.87
N THR A 125 -44.02 32.74 -50.51
CA THR A 125 -43.89 32.79 -51.96
C THR A 125 -44.34 31.48 -52.61
N VAL A 126 -43.88 30.34 -52.10
CA VAL A 126 -44.31 29.02 -52.55
C VAL A 126 -45.81 28.83 -52.36
N LYS A 127 -46.35 29.14 -51.16
CA LYS A 127 -47.79 29.04 -50.87
C LYS A 127 -48.64 29.86 -51.84
N ARG A 128 -48.18 31.05 -52.20
CA ARG A 128 -48.86 31.92 -53.17
C ARG A 128 -48.86 31.31 -54.57
N TYR A 129 -47.71 30.86 -55.08
CA TYR A 129 -47.63 30.26 -56.42
C TYR A 129 -48.41 28.96 -56.54
N GLN A 130 -48.43 28.12 -55.50
CA GLN A 130 -49.24 26.90 -55.47
C GLN A 130 -50.74 27.17 -55.70
N LYS A 131 -51.29 28.24 -55.11
CA LYS A 131 -52.70 28.63 -55.32
C LYS A 131 -52.98 29.06 -56.76
N LEU A 132 -52.04 29.75 -57.40
CA LEU A 132 -52.23 30.29 -58.76
C LEU A 132 -52.19 29.20 -59.84
N LEU A 133 -51.47 28.10 -59.62
CA LEU A 133 -51.38 26.99 -60.57
C LEU A 133 -52.71 26.22 -60.76
N GLY A 134 -53.63 26.29 -59.80
CA GLY A 134 -54.94 25.64 -59.87
C GLY A 134 -56.01 26.43 -60.63
N THR A 135 -55.82 27.74 -60.81
CA THR A 135 -56.79 28.62 -61.48
C THR A 135 -56.56 28.59 -62.99
N LYS A 136 -57.10 27.57 -63.67
CA LYS A 136 -57.19 27.57 -65.13
C LYS A 136 -58.21 28.63 -65.57
N ILE A 137 -57.73 29.68 -66.23
CA ILE A 137 -58.56 30.62 -66.98
C ILE A 137 -58.79 29.97 -68.35
N TYR A 138 -59.94 29.33 -68.54
CA TYR A 138 -60.52 28.95 -69.83
C TYR A 138 -62.01 29.23 -69.79
#